data_AF-A0A2T3YSU2-F1
#
_entry.id   AF-A0A2T3YSU2-F1
#
_cell.length_a   1.000
_cell.length_b   1.000
_cell.length_c   1.000
_cell.angle_alpha   90.00
_cell.angle_beta   90.00
_cell.angle_gamma   90.00
#
_symmetry.space_group_name_H-M   'P 1'
#
loop_
_entity.id
_entity.type
_entity.pdbx_description
1 polymer ?
#
loop_
_entity_poly.entity_id
_entity_poly.type
_entity_poly.pdbx_seq_one_letter_code
_entity_poly.pdbx_strand_id
1 'polypeptide(L)'
;MMESVDEKKIEAIPNSESASESLSSPSSPTTLSPWTGYLQILSGHLMIFDTFGYIGSWGLFQSYYISTLGRSQSDISWIGSLQIFLIYFVGTFSGRVLDAGYLRTTLAVGCSLQIIGIFTTASATAYWQILLSQGICVGLGDGLIFCPMISLISTYYEKNRALAVSFAAAGAATGGMVFPSIARQLIPTLGEPWAVRVMGFVFTFNSVIALIVVRPKVAPRKSGAFIEWEAFKELPYLLYAIGIFLSLWGLYFAYFYISIFGSKILHVPSAPSFYLIIAINGIGLPGRIFPAYLATHVVGNALYVLIPLTFSAGVLLYLWKYITSYNGFLAWIIVYGFFANAVQSLFVGSVGSLTKDPQKMGVRVGMIFSIISFACLTGPPIAGALIDLDKGNFLYAQIFGITSVVCGSAVLVAAAIASKR
;
A
#
# COMPACT_ATOMS: atom_id res chain seq x y z
N MET A 1 -92.28 -13.11 9.03
CA MET A 1 -91.19 -12.12 8.95
C MET A 1 -90.00 -12.86 8.36
N MET A 2 -89.77 -12.81 7.03
CA MET A 2 -88.98 -11.77 6.34
C MET A 2 -87.61 -11.60 7.01
N GLU A 3 -86.45 -11.72 6.38
CA GLU A 3 -86.10 -11.70 4.94
C GLU A 3 -84.62 -12.11 4.76
N SER A 4 -84.33 -12.73 3.61
CA SER A 4 -83.14 -12.68 2.73
C SER A 4 -81.67 -12.61 3.22
N VAL A 5 -80.89 -13.50 2.60
CA VAL A 5 -79.43 -13.54 2.35
C VAL A 5 -78.97 -12.37 1.46
N ASP A 6 -77.77 -11.79 1.65
CA ASP A 6 -76.80 -11.57 0.56
C ASP A 6 -75.39 -11.07 0.97
N GLU A 7 -74.42 -11.47 0.14
CA GLU A 7 -72.97 -11.26 0.19
C GLU A 7 -72.50 -9.81 -0.09
N LYS A 8 -71.23 -9.57 0.32
CA LYS A 8 -70.26 -8.58 -0.20
C LYS A 8 -70.48 -7.09 0.10
N LYS A 9 -69.48 -6.52 0.78
CA LYS A 9 -68.82 -5.30 0.29
C LYS A 9 -67.39 -5.17 0.81
N ILE A 10 -66.45 -5.37 -0.11
CA ILE A 10 -65.11 -4.80 -0.07
C ILE A 10 -65.30 -3.31 -0.34
N GLU A 11 -64.95 -2.44 0.61
CA GLU A 11 -64.89 -1.00 0.39
C GLU A 11 -63.46 -0.48 0.51
N ALA A 12 -63.16 0.42 -0.41
CA ALA A 12 -61.86 0.87 -0.87
C ALA A 12 -61.03 1.61 0.19
N ILE A 13 -59.71 1.46 0.09
CA ILE A 13 -58.71 2.34 0.72
C ILE A 13 -58.69 3.68 -0.05
N PRO A 14 -58.97 4.82 0.59
CA PRO A 14 -58.59 6.12 0.05
C PRO A 14 -57.14 6.42 0.45
N ASN A 15 -56.29 6.63 -0.55
CA ASN A 15 -54.93 7.08 -0.39
C ASN A 15 -54.84 8.55 0.08
N SER A 16 -53.69 8.83 0.71
CA SER A 16 -52.88 10.05 0.63
C SER A 16 -52.91 11.02 1.82
N GLU A 17 -51.69 11.28 2.29
CA GLU A 17 -51.18 12.57 2.78
C GLU A 17 -51.63 13.03 4.17
N SER A 18 -50.81 12.70 5.20
CA SER A 18 -50.43 13.65 6.29
C SER A 18 -49.77 13.02 7.54
N ALA A 19 -49.22 11.79 7.50
CA ALA A 19 -48.56 11.20 8.69
C ALA A 19 -47.13 10.71 8.43
N SER A 20 -46.31 11.51 7.74
CA SER A 20 -44.86 11.34 7.70
C SER A 20 -44.18 12.49 8.46
N GLU A 21 -44.42 12.55 9.78
CA GLU A 21 -43.63 13.43 10.65
C GLU A 21 -42.24 12.85 10.86
N SER A 22 -41.26 13.56 10.29
CA SER A 22 -39.88 13.68 10.81
C SER A 22 -38.99 12.43 10.87
N LEU A 23 -38.81 11.75 9.73
CA LEU A 23 -37.47 11.21 9.45
C LEU A 23 -36.60 12.41 9.05
N SER A 24 -35.81 12.91 10.00
CA SER A 24 -34.76 13.88 9.74
C SER A 24 -33.95 13.42 8.53
N SER A 25 -34.08 14.15 7.43
CA SER A 25 -33.21 14.02 6.27
C SER A 25 -31.75 14.07 6.77
N PRO A 26 -30.83 13.25 6.23
CA PRO A 26 -29.43 13.44 6.53
C PRO A 26 -29.11 14.88 6.12
N SER A 27 -28.66 15.66 7.10
CA SER A 27 -28.21 17.04 6.93
C SER A 27 -27.49 17.16 5.59
N SER A 28 -27.92 18.12 4.76
CA SER A 28 -27.22 18.50 3.54
C SER A 28 -25.70 18.51 3.79
N PRO A 29 -24.88 18.00 2.86
CA PRO A 29 -23.45 18.04 3.07
C PRO A 29 -23.07 19.51 3.19
N THR A 30 -22.59 19.92 4.37
CA THR A 30 -21.87 21.18 4.55
C THR A 30 -20.99 21.34 3.32
N THR A 31 -21.18 22.42 2.57
CA THR A 31 -20.44 22.73 1.35
C THR A 31 -18.99 23.03 1.73
N LEU A 32 -18.25 21.97 2.07
CA LEU A 32 -16.84 22.03 2.41
C LEU A 32 -16.14 22.63 1.20
N SER A 33 -15.36 23.69 1.44
CA SER A 33 -14.57 24.33 0.41
C SER A 33 -13.72 23.28 -0.34
N PRO A 34 -13.55 23.38 -1.68
CA PRO A 34 -12.68 22.49 -2.45
C PRO A 34 -11.27 22.37 -1.86
N TRP A 35 -10.77 23.43 -1.22
CA TRP A 35 -9.51 23.47 -0.47
C TRP A 35 -9.40 22.38 0.60
N THR A 36 -10.51 22.03 1.25
CA THR A 36 -10.52 20.98 2.29
C THR A 36 -10.14 19.62 1.71
N GLY A 37 -10.61 19.30 0.50
CA GLY A 37 -10.27 18.05 -0.19
C GLY A 37 -8.78 17.98 -0.54
N TYR A 38 -8.23 19.05 -1.10
CA TYR A 38 -6.80 19.12 -1.43
C TYR A 38 -5.91 19.02 -0.18
N LEU A 39 -6.34 19.63 0.92
CA LEU A 39 -5.68 19.50 2.22
C LEU A 39 -5.70 18.06 2.74
N GLN A 40 -6.75 17.27 2.48
CA GLN A 40 -6.76 15.84 2.84
C GLN A 40 -5.80 15.03 1.95
N ILE A 41 -5.66 15.37 0.67
CA ILE A 41 -4.65 14.76 -0.21
C ILE A 41 -3.25 15.08 0.32
N LEU A 42 -2.97 16.33 0.70
CA LEU A 42 -1.69 16.74 1.28
C LEU A 42 -1.40 15.98 2.59
N SER A 43 -2.37 15.92 3.50
CA SER A 43 -2.25 15.15 4.75
C SER A 43 -1.95 13.67 4.48
N GLY A 44 -2.66 13.05 3.54
CA GLY A 44 -2.39 11.67 3.15
C GLY A 44 -1.04 11.50 2.45
N HIS A 45 -0.59 12.49 1.69
CA HIS A 45 0.75 12.48 1.09
C HIS A 45 1.84 12.47 2.14
N LEU A 46 1.77 13.35 3.15
CA LEU A 46 2.75 13.39 4.25
C LEU A 46 2.73 12.10 5.09
N MET A 47 1.55 11.54 5.33
CA MET A 47 1.42 10.27 6.04
C MET A 47 1.97 9.08 5.24
N ILE A 48 1.73 9.04 3.93
CA ILE A 48 2.26 7.98 3.05
C ILE A 48 3.77 8.17 2.78
N PHE A 49 4.24 9.41 2.83
CA PHE A 49 5.65 9.75 2.84
C PHE A 49 6.36 9.05 4.00
N ASP A 50 5.85 9.17 5.21
CA ASP A 50 6.48 8.56 6.38
C ASP A 50 6.38 7.03 6.37
N THR A 51 5.26 6.47 5.91
CA THR A 51 5.07 5.00 5.85
C THR A 51 5.85 4.37 4.69
N PHE A 52 5.26 4.36 3.49
CA PHE A 52 5.86 3.71 2.32
C PHE A 52 7.09 4.42 1.78
N GLY A 53 7.30 5.70 2.06
CA GLY A 53 8.54 6.37 1.65
C GLY A 53 9.75 5.92 2.47
N TYR A 54 9.57 5.71 3.77
CA TYR A 54 10.62 5.14 4.61
C TYR A 54 10.91 3.68 4.20
N ILE A 55 9.88 2.88 3.95
CA ILE A 55 10.02 1.51 3.43
C ILE A 55 10.63 1.48 2.02
N GLY A 56 10.28 2.42 1.15
CA GLY A 56 10.84 2.55 -0.20
C GLY A 56 12.35 2.78 -0.20
N SER A 57 12.92 3.12 0.96
CA SER A 57 14.35 3.30 1.21
C SER A 57 15.05 2.04 1.73
N TRP A 58 14.32 0.91 1.86
CA TRP A 58 14.79 -0.29 2.54
C TRP A 58 16.09 -0.86 1.98
N GLY A 59 16.30 -0.83 0.66
CA GLY A 59 17.53 -1.36 0.04
C GLY A 59 18.83 -0.77 0.63
N LEU A 60 18.77 0.47 1.14
CA LEU A 60 19.89 1.11 1.84
C LEU A 60 20.12 0.49 3.23
N PHE A 61 19.05 0.39 4.02
CA PHE A 61 19.07 -0.21 5.35
C PHE A 61 19.45 -1.69 5.30
N GLN A 62 18.96 -2.42 4.29
CA GLN A 62 19.33 -3.82 4.05
C GLN A 62 20.85 -3.97 3.93
N SER A 63 21.47 -3.20 3.02
CA SER A 63 22.93 -3.26 2.81
C SER A 63 23.71 -2.89 4.07
N TYR A 64 23.26 -1.83 4.76
CA TYR A 64 23.90 -1.33 5.98
C TYR A 64 23.81 -2.30 7.16
N TYR A 65 22.65 -2.88 7.43
CA TYR A 65 22.46 -3.81 8.55
C TYR A 65 23.20 -5.14 8.33
N ILE A 66 23.34 -5.60 7.07
CA ILE A 66 24.16 -6.77 6.78
C ILE A 66 25.62 -6.51 7.16
N SER A 67 26.18 -5.35 6.79
CA SER A 67 27.58 -5.04 7.05
C SER A 67 27.88 -4.77 8.53
N THR A 68 26.91 -4.27 9.29
CA THR A 68 27.09 -3.92 10.71
C THR A 68 26.71 -5.02 11.68
N LEU A 69 25.66 -5.80 11.40
CA LEU A 69 25.17 -6.84 12.32
C LEU A 69 25.74 -8.23 12.01
N GLY A 70 26.38 -8.42 10.86
CA GLY A 70 26.96 -9.71 10.46
C GLY A 70 25.91 -10.82 10.29
N ARG A 71 24.70 -10.46 9.86
CA ARG A 71 23.55 -11.37 9.66
C ARG A 71 23.31 -11.68 8.19
N SER A 72 22.58 -12.77 7.94
CA SER A 72 22.21 -13.21 6.58
C SER A 72 21.32 -12.18 5.88
N GLN A 73 21.21 -12.26 4.55
CA GLN A 73 20.29 -11.38 3.81
C GLN A 73 18.85 -11.63 4.19
N SER A 74 18.51 -12.90 4.40
CA SER A 74 17.19 -13.31 4.89
C SER A 74 16.87 -12.68 6.24
N ASP A 75 17.76 -12.83 7.24
CA ASP A 75 17.56 -12.33 8.61
C ASP A 75 17.25 -10.83 8.62
N ILE A 76 18.04 -10.02 7.90
CA ILE A 76 17.85 -8.57 7.84
C ILE A 76 16.55 -8.21 7.12
N SER A 77 16.22 -8.89 6.03
CA SER A 77 15.03 -8.58 5.24
C SER A 77 13.71 -8.80 5.99
N TRP A 78 13.71 -9.64 7.04
CA TRP A 78 12.56 -9.79 7.93
C TRP A 78 12.13 -8.48 8.60
N ILE A 79 13.06 -7.56 8.88
CA ILE A 79 12.72 -6.30 9.54
C ILE A 79 11.83 -5.45 8.64
N GLY A 80 12.24 -5.25 7.38
CA GLY A 80 11.48 -4.46 6.40
C GLY A 80 10.21 -5.18 5.94
N SER A 81 10.25 -6.51 5.78
CA SER A 81 9.06 -7.25 5.39
C SER A 81 8.00 -7.28 6.49
N LEU A 82 8.41 -7.26 7.76
CA LEU A 82 7.50 -7.15 8.91
C LEU A 82 6.81 -5.77 8.97
N GLN A 83 7.49 -4.69 8.60
CA GLN A 83 6.85 -3.38 8.45
C GLN A 83 5.72 -3.44 7.41
N ILE A 84 6.01 -3.95 6.22
CA ILE A 84 5.02 -4.04 5.13
C ILE A 84 3.87 -4.98 5.53
N PHE A 85 4.18 -6.09 6.21
CA PHE A 85 3.17 -6.99 6.76
C PHE A 85 2.22 -6.25 7.71
N LEU A 86 2.77 -5.51 8.68
CA LEU A 86 1.95 -4.80 9.67
C LEU A 86 1.15 -3.67 9.03
N ILE A 87 1.69 -2.96 8.01
CA ILE A 87 0.93 -1.99 7.23
C ILE A 87 -0.38 -2.57 6.71
N TYR A 88 -0.28 -3.70 6.00
CA TYR A 88 -1.45 -4.28 5.36
C TYR A 88 -2.33 -5.02 6.38
N PHE A 89 -1.73 -5.81 7.27
CA PHE A 89 -2.47 -6.63 8.24
C PHE A 89 -3.20 -5.77 9.27
N VAL A 90 -2.52 -4.81 9.90
CA VAL A 90 -3.15 -3.86 10.85
C VAL A 90 -4.05 -2.89 10.09
N GLY A 91 -3.68 -2.52 8.86
CA GLY A 91 -4.49 -1.72 7.94
C GLY A 91 -5.92 -2.22 7.78
N THR A 92 -6.11 -3.54 7.66
CA THR A 92 -7.43 -4.18 7.62
C THR A 92 -8.32 -3.84 8.81
N PHE A 93 -7.74 -3.71 10.00
CA PHE A 93 -8.46 -3.42 11.22
C PHE A 93 -8.63 -1.91 11.44
N SER A 94 -7.57 -1.12 11.22
CA SER A 94 -7.56 0.33 11.44
C SER A 94 -8.56 1.07 10.54
N GLY A 95 -8.78 0.58 9.31
CA GLY A 95 -9.81 1.12 8.41
C GLY A 95 -11.22 1.08 9.01
N ARG A 96 -11.56 0.04 9.79
CA ARG A 96 -12.87 -0.06 10.46
C ARG A 96 -12.98 0.81 11.70
N VAL A 97 -11.86 1.03 12.38
CA VAL A 97 -11.81 1.97 13.53
C VAL A 97 -12.14 3.39 13.08
N LEU A 98 -11.75 3.76 11.85
CA LEU A 98 -12.24 4.98 11.19
C LEU A 98 -13.76 4.94 10.96
N ASP A 99 -14.30 3.84 10.42
CA ASP A 99 -15.75 3.72 10.20
C ASP A 99 -16.54 3.94 11.51
N ALA A 100 -15.98 3.49 12.64
CA ALA A 100 -16.53 3.70 13.98
C ALA A 100 -16.36 5.13 14.55
N GLY A 101 -15.71 6.04 13.83
CA GLY A 101 -15.58 7.46 14.19
C GLY A 101 -14.28 7.87 14.89
N TYR A 102 -13.32 6.95 15.07
CA TYR A 102 -12.11 7.20 15.87
C TYR A 102 -10.89 7.66 15.05
N LEU A 103 -11.09 8.24 13.86
CA LEU A 103 -10.01 8.58 12.92
C LEU A 103 -8.81 9.30 13.56
N ARG A 104 -9.07 10.43 14.25
CA ARG A 104 -7.99 11.26 14.81
C ARG A 104 -7.20 10.52 15.89
N THR A 105 -7.88 9.74 16.72
CA THR A 105 -7.25 8.95 17.78
C THR A 105 -6.39 7.84 17.18
N THR A 106 -6.90 7.12 16.17
CA THR A 106 -6.13 6.08 15.47
C THR A 106 -4.87 6.65 14.83
N LEU A 107 -4.98 7.79 14.13
CA LEU A 107 -3.83 8.45 13.52
C LEU A 107 -2.84 8.95 14.57
N ALA A 108 -3.30 9.55 15.66
CA ALA A 108 -2.43 10.04 16.73
C ALA A 108 -1.63 8.89 17.38
N VAL A 109 -2.28 7.75 17.64
CA VAL A 109 -1.60 6.54 18.14
C VAL A 109 -0.60 6.02 17.10
N GLY A 110 -1.00 5.94 15.83
CA GLY A 110 -0.12 5.51 14.75
C GLY A 110 1.14 6.37 14.62
N CYS A 111 0.97 7.70 14.61
CA CYS A 111 2.09 8.66 14.54
C CYS A 111 2.99 8.53 15.76
N SER A 112 2.41 8.37 16.96
CA SER A 112 3.17 8.19 18.19
C SER A 112 4.03 6.93 18.15
N LEU A 113 3.48 5.81 17.68
CA LEU A 113 4.22 4.56 17.50
C LEU A 113 5.35 4.69 16.48
N GLN A 114 5.10 5.33 15.33
CA GLN A 114 6.17 5.60 14.35
C GLN A 114 7.30 6.44 14.95
N ILE A 115 6.97 7.54 15.64
CA ILE A 115 7.96 8.43 16.28
C ILE A 115 8.74 7.68 17.36
N ILE A 116 8.07 6.94 18.23
CA ILE A 116 8.74 6.12 19.25
C ILE A 116 9.67 5.11 18.57
N GLY A 117 9.16 4.34 17.60
CA GLY A 117 9.91 3.31 16.92
C GLY A 117 11.14 3.83 16.18
N ILE A 118 11.06 4.96 15.48
CA ILE A 118 12.20 5.52 14.74
C ILE A 118 13.27 6.08 15.70
N PHE A 119 12.88 6.76 16.78
CA PHE A 119 13.85 7.28 17.77
C PHE A 119 14.49 6.17 18.60
N THR A 120 13.78 5.09 18.91
CA THR A 120 14.37 3.92 19.57
C THR A 120 15.26 3.12 18.61
N THR A 121 14.93 3.06 17.32
CA THR A 121 15.80 2.45 16.28
C THR A 121 17.16 3.14 16.23
N ALA A 122 17.19 4.48 16.30
CA ALA A 122 18.43 5.25 16.31
C ALA A 122 19.38 4.96 17.49
N SER A 123 18.92 4.22 18.51
CA SER A 123 19.74 3.82 19.66
C SER A 123 19.92 2.30 19.75
N ALA A 124 19.44 1.56 18.75
CA ALA A 124 19.51 0.11 18.72
C ALA A 124 20.88 -0.37 18.23
N THR A 125 21.46 -1.34 18.93
CA THR A 125 22.76 -1.95 18.60
C THR A 125 22.66 -3.43 18.25
N ALA A 126 21.54 -4.07 18.60
CA ALA A 126 21.30 -5.49 18.33
C ALA A 126 20.15 -5.69 17.33
N TYR A 127 20.23 -6.77 16.55
CA TYR A 127 19.22 -7.17 15.57
C TYR A 127 17.79 -7.14 16.13
N TRP A 128 17.57 -7.75 17.30
CA TRP A 128 16.23 -7.83 17.89
C TRP A 128 15.68 -6.45 18.31
N GLN A 129 16.55 -5.49 18.66
CA GLN A 129 16.15 -4.13 19.02
C GLN A 129 15.66 -3.37 17.79
N ILE A 130 16.34 -3.54 16.65
CA ILE A 130 15.95 -2.96 15.36
C ILE A 130 14.66 -3.65 14.86
N LEU A 131 14.56 -4.97 14.97
CA LEU A 131 13.34 -5.72 14.64
C LEU A 131 12.13 -5.22 15.45
N LEU A 132 12.29 -5.00 16.76
CA LEU A 132 11.21 -4.50 17.61
C LEU A 132 10.88 -3.04 17.34
N SER A 133 11.89 -2.18 17.22
CA SER A 133 11.70 -0.73 17.06
C SER A 133 11.24 -0.38 15.65
N GLN A 134 12.01 -0.79 14.65
CA GLN A 134 11.76 -0.48 13.25
C GLN A 134 10.74 -1.46 12.66
N GLY A 135 10.92 -2.76 12.86
CA GLY A 135 10.05 -3.78 12.26
C GLY A 135 8.63 -3.73 12.81
N ILE A 136 8.50 -3.81 14.14
CA ILE A 136 7.20 -3.91 14.83
C ILE A 136 6.63 -2.54 15.15
N CYS A 137 7.34 -1.69 15.91
CA CYS A 137 6.76 -0.45 16.43
C CYS A 137 6.39 0.53 15.31
N VAL A 138 7.33 0.80 14.38
CA VAL A 138 7.03 1.61 13.19
C VAL A 138 5.97 0.94 12.31
N GLY A 139 6.08 -0.37 12.05
CA GLY A 139 5.10 -1.10 11.22
C GLY A 139 3.67 -1.09 11.78
N LEU A 140 3.49 -1.21 13.10
CA LEU A 140 2.20 -1.03 13.77
C LEU A 140 1.67 0.38 13.57
N GLY A 141 2.53 1.38 13.74
CA GLY A 141 2.20 2.78 13.49
C GLY A 141 1.75 3.01 12.05
N ASP A 142 2.50 2.49 11.09
CA ASP A 142 2.20 2.59 9.67
C ASP A 142 0.84 1.96 9.32
N GLY A 143 0.52 0.80 9.89
CA GLY A 143 -0.76 0.11 9.68
C GLY A 143 -1.95 0.84 10.31
N LEU A 144 -1.75 1.58 11.40
CA LEU A 144 -2.78 2.47 11.98
C LEU A 144 -2.99 3.74 11.15
N ILE A 145 -2.04 4.11 10.29
CA ILE A 145 -2.11 5.33 9.48
C ILE A 145 -2.63 5.05 8.07
N PHE A 146 -2.06 4.06 7.39
CA PHE A 146 -2.20 3.89 5.94
C PHE A 146 -3.66 3.76 5.50
N CYS A 147 -4.37 2.75 6.01
CA CYS A 147 -5.74 2.48 5.59
C CYS A 147 -6.73 3.61 5.96
N PRO A 148 -6.70 4.17 7.18
CA PRO A 148 -7.55 5.31 7.53
C PRO A 148 -7.35 6.52 6.61
N MET A 149 -6.11 6.82 6.21
CA MET A 149 -5.85 7.94 5.29
C MET A 149 -6.41 7.69 3.88
N ILE A 150 -6.21 6.47 3.33
CA ILE A 150 -6.75 6.09 2.02
C ILE A 150 -8.29 6.15 2.03
N SER A 151 -8.91 5.63 3.08
CA SER A 151 -10.36 5.66 3.28
C SER A 151 -10.87 7.09 3.44
N LEU A 152 -10.19 7.95 4.20
CA LEU A 152 -10.58 9.34 4.37
C LEU A 152 -10.61 10.08 3.03
N ILE A 153 -9.50 10.06 2.28
CA ILE A 153 -9.38 10.75 0.99
C ILE A 153 -10.46 10.26 0.03
N SER A 154 -10.73 8.96 0.06
CA SER A 154 -11.79 8.35 -0.74
C SER A 154 -13.19 8.92 -0.47
N THR A 155 -13.47 9.43 0.73
CA THR A 155 -14.78 10.07 1.04
C THR A 155 -14.91 11.48 0.46
N TYR A 156 -13.80 12.15 0.17
CA TYR A 156 -13.80 13.49 -0.40
C TYR A 156 -14.05 13.50 -1.90
N TYR A 157 -13.70 12.42 -2.61
CA TYR A 157 -13.73 12.34 -4.06
C TYR A 157 -14.53 11.12 -4.53
N GLU A 158 -15.62 11.35 -5.28
CA GLU A 158 -16.41 10.27 -5.87
C GLU A 158 -15.87 9.91 -7.26
N LYS A 159 -15.94 10.83 -8.23
CA LYS A 159 -15.52 10.61 -9.62
C LYS A 159 -14.01 10.38 -9.79
N ASN A 160 -13.20 11.09 -9.01
CA ASN A 160 -11.73 11.09 -9.12
C ASN A 160 -11.05 10.38 -7.94
N ARG A 161 -11.73 9.41 -7.32
CA ARG A 161 -11.26 8.70 -6.12
C ARG A 161 -9.86 8.10 -6.30
N ALA A 162 -9.66 7.32 -7.37
CA ALA A 162 -8.40 6.65 -7.63
C ALA A 162 -7.24 7.64 -7.89
N LEU A 163 -7.52 8.78 -8.55
CA LEU A 163 -6.54 9.84 -8.74
C LEU A 163 -6.17 10.52 -7.42
N ALA A 164 -7.15 10.91 -6.61
CA ALA A 164 -6.90 11.56 -5.31
C ALA A 164 -6.07 10.65 -4.38
N VAL A 165 -6.42 9.36 -4.33
CA VAL A 165 -5.65 8.35 -3.61
C VAL A 165 -4.24 8.20 -4.18
N SER A 166 -4.07 8.25 -5.51
CA SER A 166 -2.75 8.15 -6.14
C SER A 166 -1.86 9.37 -5.88
N PHE A 167 -2.43 10.58 -5.80
CA PHE A 167 -1.69 11.79 -5.39
C PHE A 167 -1.24 11.74 -3.93
N ALA A 168 -2.05 11.16 -3.03
CA ALA A 168 -1.60 10.87 -1.68
C ALA A 168 -0.53 9.75 -1.69
N ALA A 169 -0.74 8.67 -2.45
CA ALA A 169 0.21 7.57 -2.56
C ALA A 169 1.56 7.98 -3.18
N ALA A 170 1.60 9.08 -3.93
CA ALA A 170 2.83 9.72 -4.40
C ALA A 170 3.78 10.12 -3.25
N GLY A 171 3.27 10.22 -2.00
CA GLY A 171 4.08 10.38 -0.79
C GLY A 171 5.16 9.31 -0.66
N ALA A 172 4.85 8.07 -1.05
CA ALA A 172 5.81 6.97 -1.03
C ALA A 172 7.03 7.25 -1.91
N ALA A 173 6.81 7.86 -3.08
CA ALA A 173 7.89 8.21 -3.99
C ALA A 173 8.73 9.38 -3.46
N THR A 174 8.10 10.44 -2.93
CA THR A 174 8.80 11.60 -2.39
C THR A 174 9.60 11.23 -1.13
N GLY A 175 9.01 10.48 -0.20
CA GLY A 175 9.72 9.97 0.98
C GLY A 175 10.85 9.00 0.61
N GLY A 176 10.61 8.12 -0.37
CA GLY A 176 11.61 7.21 -0.91
C GLY A 176 12.76 7.88 -1.68
N MET A 177 12.71 9.20 -1.90
CA MET A 177 13.84 9.99 -2.38
C MET A 177 14.51 10.79 -1.24
N VAL A 178 13.74 11.28 -0.27
CA VAL A 178 14.23 12.10 0.84
C VAL A 178 14.98 11.27 1.88
N PHE A 179 14.41 10.17 2.37
CA PHE A 179 15.05 9.37 3.43
C PHE A 179 16.39 8.77 3.02
N PRO A 180 16.54 8.23 1.79
CA PRO A 180 17.85 7.83 1.34
C PRO A 180 18.80 9.04 1.33
N SER A 181 18.34 10.22 0.87
CA SER A 181 19.20 11.40 0.76
C SER A 181 19.75 11.84 2.11
N ILE A 182 18.91 11.79 3.14
CA ILE A 182 19.32 12.01 4.53
C ILE A 182 20.39 10.99 4.93
N ALA A 183 20.15 9.70 4.73
CA ALA A 183 21.11 8.66 5.09
C ALA A 183 22.45 8.82 4.35
N ARG A 184 22.45 9.10 3.05
CA ARG A 184 23.69 9.29 2.29
C ARG A 184 24.54 10.44 2.81
N GLN A 185 23.92 11.56 3.18
CA GLN A 185 24.65 12.74 3.62
C GLN A 185 25.10 12.62 5.07
N LEU A 186 24.26 12.03 5.92
CA LEU A 186 24.47 12.04 7.38
C LEU A 186 25.16 10.79 7.92
N ILE A 187 24.99 9.62 7.31
CA ILE A 187 25.69 8.40 7.80
C ILE A 187 27.22 8.59 7.77
N PRO A 188 27.85 9.10 6.69
CA PRO A 188 29.30 9.27 6.65
C PRO A 188 29.84 10.39 7.55
N THR A 189 29.01 11.38 7.89
CA THR A 189 29.44 12.61 8.59
C THR A 189 29.10 12.60 10.07
N LEU A 190 27.89 12.15 10.43
CA LEU A 190 27.34 12.16 11.80
C LEU A 190 27.08 10.75 12.35
N GLY A 191 27.23 9.72 11.53
CA GLY A 191 26.89 8.34 11.88
C GLY A 191 25.40 8.03 11.71
N GLU A 192 25.10 6.74 11.75
CA GLU A 192 23.73 6.22 11.59
C GLU A 192 22.74 6.69 12.67
N PRO A 193 23.10 6.74 13.97
CA PRO A 193 22.16 7.18 15.00
C PRO A 193 21.59 8.58 14.72
N TRP A 194 22.43 9.51 14.28
CA TRP A 194 22.00 10.86 13.94
C TRP A 194 21.23 10.92 12.62
N ALA A 195 21.63 10.14 11.62
CA ALA A 195 20.88 10.05 10.38
C ALA A 195 19.43 9.58 10.64
N VAL A 196 19.23 8.54 11.44
CA VAL A 196 17.89 8.02 11.78
C VAL A 196 17.11 8.99 12.66
N ARG A 197 17.74 9.71 13.61
CA ARG A 197 17.09 10.78 14.37
C ARG A 197 16.59 11.92 13.48
N VAL A 198 17.36 12.31 12.46
CA VAL A 198 16.92 13.32 11.48
C VAL A 198 15.70 12.84 10.70
N MET A 199 15.65 11.56 10.32
CA MET A 199 14.43 10.97 9.75
C MET A 199 13.27 11.03 10.74
N GLY A 200 13.51 10.74 12.03
CA GLY A 200 12.50 10.87 13.08
C GLY A 200 11.95 12.29 13.27
N PHE A 201 12.77 13.32 13.09
CA PHE A 201 12.28 14.71 13.07
C PHE A 201 11.40 15.00 11.85
N VAL A 202 11.71 14.42 10.69
CA VAL A 202 10.85 14.51 9.48
C VAL A 202 9.50 13.84 9.73
N PHE A 203 9.49 12.63 10.29
CA PHE A 203 8.27 11.93 10.72
C PHE A 203 7.42 12.80 11.65
N THR A 204 8.06 13.40 12.65
CA THR A 204 7.39 14.24 13.64
C THR A 204 6.76 15.48 12.98
N PHE A 205 7.51 16.16 12.11
CA PHE A 205 7.04 17.33 11.39
C PHE A 205 5.82 17.02 10.50
N ASN A 206 5.94 15.97 9.68
CA ASN A 206 4.87 15.50 8.81
C ASN A 206 3.63 15.08 9.61
N SER A 207 3.84 14.36 10.72
CA SER A 207 2.78 13.91 11.62
C SER A 207 1.99 15.05 12.25
N VAL A 208 2.68 16.07 12.76
CA VAL A 208 2.05 17.24 13.36
C VAL A 208 1.18 17.97 12.34
N ILE A 209 1.71 18.23 11.13
CA ILE A 209 0.95 18.92 10.07
C ILE A 209 -0.28 18.11 9.68
N ALA A 210 -0.10 16.82 9.41
CA ALA A 210 -1.20 15.97 8.97
C ALA A 210 -2.30 15.85 10.05
N LEU A 211 -1.96 15.72 11.33
CA LEU A 211 -2.94 15.66 12.43
C LEU A 211 -3.72 16.97 12.62
N ILE A 212 -3.10 18.13 12.36
CA ILE A 212 -3.79 19.43 12.38
C ILE A 212 -4.77 19.55 11.20
N VAL A 213 -4.35 19.07 10.02
CA VAL A 213 -5.07 19.22 8.76
C VAL A 213 -6.20 18.20 8.59
N VAL A 214 -6.10 17.03 9.22
CA VAL A 214 -7.05 15.94 9.01
C VAL A 214 -8.47 16.29 9.48
N ARG A 215 -9.45 16.10 8.59
CA ARG A 215 -10.86 16.41 8.84
C ARG A 215 -11.73 15.22 8.41
N PRO A 216 -12.38 14.50 9.34
CA PRO A 216 -13.38 13.50 8.99
C PRO A 216 -14.57 14.15 8.27
N LYS A 217 -15.03 13.57 7.15
CA LYS A 217 -16.17 14.06 6.35
C LYS A 217 -17.49 13.33 6.62
N VAL A 218 -17.42 12.04 6.95
CA VAL A 218 -18.61 11.17 7.04
C VAL A 218 -18.91 10.84 8.49
N ALA A 219 -20.19 10.86 8.85
CA ALA A 219 -20.65 10.44 10.17
C ALA A 219 -20.27 8.97 10.43
N PRO A 220 -19.95 8.59 11.67
CA PRO A 220 -19.63 7.21 12.03
C PRO A 220 -20.71 6.24 11.53
N ARG A 221 -20.29 5.13 10.91
CA ARG A 221 -21.17 4.03 10.51
C ARG A 221 -20.92 2.85 11.42
N LYS A 222 -21.95 2.03 11.65
CA LYS A 222 -21.75 0.72 12.30
C LYS A 222 -20.81 -0.09 11.40
N SER A 223 -19.65 -0.49 11.91
CA SER A 223 -18.73 -1.35 11.16
C SER A 223 -19.45 -2.63 10.77
N GLY A 224 -19.45 -2.95 9.46
CA GLY A 224 -19.98 -4.21 8.94
C GLY A 224 -19.14 -5.41 9.37
N ALA A 225 -19.55 -6.61 8.94
CA ALA A 225 -18.86 -7.87 9.25
C ALA A 225 -17.36 -7.81 8.91
N PHE A 226 -16.52 -8.49 9.72
CA PHE A 226 -15.07 -8.54 9.51
C PHE A 226 -14.67 -9.33 8.27
N ILE A 227 -15.41 -10.41 7.97
CA ILE A 227 -15.15 -11.34 6.87
C ILE A 227 -16.42 -11.49 6.06
N GLU A 228 -16.30 -11.38 4.74
CA GLU A 228 -17.36 -11.72 3.79
C GLU A 228 -17.01 -13.05 3.12
N TRP A 229 -17.39 -14.16 3.73
CA TRP A 229 -17.08 -15.51 3.23
C TRP A 229 -17.63 -15.77 1.82
N GLU A 230 -18.72 -15.10 1.45
CA GLU A 230 -19.31 -15.18 0.11
C GLU A 230 -18.36 -14.68 -0.98
N ALA A 231 -17.49 -13.71 -0.68
CA ALA A 231 -16.54 -13.19 -1.65
C ALA A 231 -15.59 -14.27 -2.16
N PHE A 232 -15.19 -15.24 -1.32
CA PHE A 232 -14.34 -16.37 -1.75
C PHE A 232 -15.08 -17.43 -2.57
N LYS A 233 -16.42 -17.40 -2.61
CA LYS A 233 -17.22 -18.23 -3.52
C LYS A 233 -17.31 -17.60 -4.92
N GLU A 234 -17.06 -16.29 -5.03
CA GLU A 234 -16.97 -15.60 -6.32
C GLU A 234 -15.62 -15.91 -6.96
N LEU A 235 -15.64 -16.74 -8.01
CA LEU A 235 -14.46 -17.14 -8.75
C LEU A 235 -13.56 -15.95 -9.17
N PRO A 236 -14.07 -14.80 -9.65
CA PRO A 236 -13.23 -13.65 -10.00
C PRO A 236 -12.47 -13.08 -8.81
N TYR A 237 -13.10 -12.99 -7.64
CA TYR A 237 -12.47 -12.43 -6.44
C TYR A 237 -11.42 -13.38 -5.85
N LEU A 238 -11.71 -14.68 -5.81
CA LEU A 238 -10.75 -15.69 -5.36
C LEU A 238 -9.51 -15.73 -6.26
N LEU A 239 -9.69 -15.78 -7.58
CA LEU A 239 -8.58 -15.74 -8.53
C LEU A 239 -7.81 -14.44 -8.41
N TYR A 240 -8.49 -13.30 -8.24
CA TYR A 240 -7.84 -12.02 -8.01
C TYR A 240 -6.96 -12.05 -6.75
N ALA A 241 -7.46 -12.57 -5.63
CA ALA A 241 -6.70 -12.69 -4.39
C ALA A 241 -5.43 -13.53 -4.56
N ILE A 242 -5.51 -14.67 -5.24
CA ILE A 242 -4.36 -15.53 -5.56
C ILE A 242 -3.39 -14.81 -6.48
N GLY A 243 -3.89 -14.17 -7.54
CA GLY A 243 -3.07 -13.47 -8.53
C GLY A 243 -2.29 -12.31 -7.93
N ILE A 244 -2.94 -11.49 -7.10
CA ILE A 244 -2.27 -10.35 -6.46
C ILE A 244 -1.30 -10.79 -5.34
N PHE A 245 -1.62 -11.88 -4.62
CA PHE A 245 -0.70 -12.49 -3.67
C PHE A 245 0.61 -12.88 -4.35
N LEU A 246 0.53 -13.67 -5.44
CA LEU A 246 1.70 -14.11 -6.20
C LEU A 246 2.48 -12.94 -6.80
N SER A 247 1.75 -11.94 -7.31
CA SER A 247 2.36 -10.73 -7.87
C SER A 247 3.18 -9.97 -6.83
N LEU A 248 2.62 -9.70 -5.65
CA LEU A 248 3.31 -8.95 -4.60
C LEU A 248 4.39 -9.77 -3.88
N TRP A 249 4.30 -11.11 -3.92
CA TRP A 249 5.32 -12.01 -3.36
C TRP A 249 6.69 -11.82 -4.02
N GLY A 250 6.71 -11.60 -5.34
CA GLY A 250 7.93 -11.35 -6.11
C GLY A 250 8.26 -9.88 -6.35
N LEU A 251 7.29 -8.96 -6.20
CA LEU A 251 7.48 -7.55 -6.58
C LEU A 251 8.45 -6.79 -5.66
N TYR A 252 8.40 -7.06 -4.35
CA TYR A 252 9.25 -6.35 -3.38
C TYR A 252 10.71 -6.78 -3.40
N PHE A 253 11.04 -7.90 -4.06
CA PHE A 253 12.41 -8.36 -4.25
C PHE A 253 13.31 -7.25 -4.80
N ALA A 254 12.89 -6.56 -5.86
CA ALA A 254 13.71 -5.51 -6.45
C ALA A 254 14.01 -4.37 -5.46
N TYR A 255 13.02 -3.91 -4.70
CA TYR A 255 13.18 -2.80 -3.75
C TYR A 255 14.19 -3.10 -2.64
N PHE A 256 14.26 -4.34 -2.19
CA PHE A 256 15.13 -4.76 -1.10
C PHE A 256 16.57 -4.97 -1.57
N TYR A 257 16.75 -5.42 -2.82
CA TYR A 257 18.01 -6.01 -3.26
C TYR A 257 18.74 -5.23 -4.37
N ILE A 258 18.14 -4.19 -4.98
CA ILE A 258 18.81 -3.38 -6.03
C ILE A 258 20.12 -2.74 -5.55
N SER A 259 20.18 -2.26 -4.30
CA SER A 259 21.38 -1.60 -3.75
C SER A 259 22.51 -2.59 -3.50
N ILE A 260 22.17 -3.81 -3.04
CA ILE A 260 23.14 -4.88 -2.83
C ILE A 260 23.63 -5.40 -4.18
N PHE A 261 22.73 -5.58 -5.16
CA PHE A 261 23.12 -5.98 -6.51
C PHE A 261 24.07 -4.96 -7.14
N GLY A 262 23.75 -3.67 -7.09
CA GLY A 262 24.59 -2.62 -7.65
C GLY A 262 25.98 -2.55 -7.02
N SER A 263 26.08 -2.74 -5.70
CA SER A 263 27.37 -2.71 -5.01
C SER A 263 28.19 -4.00 -5.15
N LYS A 264 27.56 -5.18 -5.00
CA LYS A 264 28.26 -6.48 -5.01
C LYS A 264 28.54 -7.03 -6.41
N ILE A 265 27.60 -6.90 -7.35
CA ILE A 265 27.70 -7.53 -8.67
C ILE A 265 28.27 -6.56 -9.71
N LEU A 266 27.80 -5.31 -9.70
CA LEU A 266 28.27 -4.31 -10.67
C LEU A 266 29.53 -3.59 -10.20
N HIS A 267 30.02 -3.89 -8.98
CA HIS A 267 31.18 -3.24 -8.34
C HIS A 267 31.11 -1.71 -8.37
N VAL A 268 29.90 -1.18 -8.32
CA VAL A 268 29.68 0.26 -8.34
C VAL A 268 29.94 0.80 -6.93
N PRO A 269 30.74 1.88 -6.77
CA PRO A 269 30.97 2.48 -5.46
C PRO A 269 29.65 2.84 -4.76
N SER A 270 29.69 2.95 -3.44
CA SER A 270 28.50 3.23 -2.63
C SER A 270 27.78 4.53 -3.01
N ALA A 271 28.50 5.49 -3.60
CA ALA A 271 27.97 6.79 -4.00
C ALA A 271 26.99 6.72 -5.20
N PRO A 272 27.25 5.96 -6.29
CA PRO A 272 26.23 5.75 -7.31
C PRO A 272 25.11 4.76 -6.98
N SER A 273 25.33 3.75 -6.13
CA SER A 273 24.27 2.77 -5.75
C SER A 273 23.07 3.44 -5.06
N PHE A 274 23.31 4.59 -4.45
CA PHE A 274 22.30 5.44 -3.87
C PHE A 274 21.31 6.02 -4.89
N TYR A 275 21.81 6.49 -6.04
CA TYR A 275 20.97 7.08 -7.08
C TYR A 275 19.99 6.06 -7.66
N LEU A 276 20.27 4.76 -7.51
CA LEU A 276 19.37 3.68 -7.92
C LEU A 276 18.07 3.66 -7.09
N ILE A 277 18.15 3.89 -5.77
CA ILE A 277 16.96 3.97 -4.91
C ILE A 277 16.18 5.26 -5.21
N ILE A 278 16.88 6.38 -5.40
CA ILE A 278 16.21 7.62 -5.82
C ILE A 278 15.52 7.43 -7.16
N ALA A 279 16.16 6.77 -8.13
CA ALA A 279 15.59 6.55 -9.46
C ALA A 279 14.33 5.67 -9.41
N ILE A 280 14.35 4.55 -8.68
CA ILE A 280 13.19 3.65 -8.60
C ILE A 280 11.99 4.31 -7.89
N ASN A 281 12.25 5.15 -6.88
CA ASN A 281 11.20 5.88 -6.19
C ASN A 281 10.71 7.08 -7.01
N GLY A 282 11.63 7.83 -7.64
CA GLY A 282 11.31 9.00 -8.47
C GLY A 282 10.45 8.66 -9.67
N ILE A 283 10.78 7.60 -10.42
CA ILE A 283 9.91 7.10 -11.50
C ILE A 283 8.58 6.54 -10.99
N GLY A 284 8.50 6.25 -9.70
CA GLY A 284 7.27 5.85 -9.02
C GLY A 284 6.21 6.93 -8.98
N LEU A 285 6.54 8.22 -9.17
CA LEU A 285 5.54 9.29 -9.30
C LEU A 285 4.66 9.10 -10.55
N PRO A 286 5.21 9.11 -11.79
CA PRO A 286 4.42 8.82 -12.97
C PRO A 286 3.89 7.38 -12.95
N GLY A 287 4.63 6.42 -12.39
CA GLY A 287 4.18 5.04 -12.24
C GLY A 287 2.91 4.88 -11.39
N ARG A 288 2.63 5.78 -10.45
CA ARG A 288 1.36 5.76 -9.68
C ARG A 288 0.25 6.54 -10.37
N ILE A 289 0.55 7.76 -10.83
CA ILE A 289 -0.46 8.71 -11.30
C ILE A 289 -0.99 8.32 -12.69
N PHE A 290 -0.10 8.00 -13.64
CA PHE A 290 -0.50 7.73 -15.02
C PHE A 290 -1.38 6.47 -15.15
N PRO A 291 -1.03 5.32 -14.53
CA PRO A 291 -1.87 4.13 -14.59
C PRO A 291 -3.22 4.31 -13.90
N ALA A 292 -3.27 5.07 -12.79
CA ALA A 292 -4.53 5.43 -12.14
C ALA A 292 -5.41 6.32 -13.04
N TYR A 293 -4.81 7.29 -13.75
CA TYR A 293 -5.49 8.10 -14.75
C TYR A 293 -6.06 7.22 -15.87
N LEU A 294 -5.24 6.32 -16.43
CA LEU A 294 -5.64 5.40 -17.48
C LEU A 294 -6.81 4.50 -17.05
N ALA A 295 -6.74 3.95 -15.83
CA ALA A 295 -7.80 3.14 -15.24
C ALA A 295 -9.11 3.91 -15.04
N THR A 296 -9.04 5.18 -14.65
CA THR A 296 -10.21 6.00 -14.30
C THR A 296 -10.88 6.64 -15.51
N HIS A 297 -10.10 7.17 -16.45
CA HIS A 297 -10.63 8.03 -17.53
C HIS A 297 -10.60 7.42 -18.92
N VAL A 298 -9.75 6.42 -19.18
CA VAL A 298 -9.58 5.87 -20.54
C VAL A 298 -10.18 4.46 -20.63
N VAL A 299 -9.79 3.56 -19.72
CA VAL A 299 -10.21 2.15 -19.76
C VAL A 299 -11.47 1.91 -18.93
N GLY A 300 -11.67 2.67 -17.85
CA GLY A 300 -12.82 2.53 -16.95
C GLY A 300 -12.81 1.27 -16.07
N ASN A 301 -11.75 0.45 -16.14
CA ASN A 301 -11.60 -0.77 -15.35
C ASN A 301 -10.14 -0.94 -14.89
N ALA A 302 -9.91 -0.86 -13.57
CA ALA A 302 -8.58 -0.92 -13.00
C ALA A 302 -7.94 -2.31 -13.11
N LEU A 303 -8.72 -3.39 -13.16
CA LEU A 303 -8.20 -4.76 -13.34
C LEU A 303 -7.57 -4.93 -14.73
N TYR A 304 -8.21 -4.41 -15.78
CA TYR A 304 -7.69 -4.50 -17.15
C TYR A 304 -6.41 -3.69 -17.37
N VAL A 305 -6.19 -2.64 -16.59
CA VAL A 305 -4.93 -1.88 -16.60
C VAL A 305 -3.86 -2.61 -15.76
N LEU A 306 -4.23 -3.19 -14.62
CA LEU A 306 -3.30 -3.89 -13.71
C LEU A 306 -2.61 -5.09 -14.38
N ILE A 307 -3.35 -5.89 -15.16
CA ILE A 307 -2.85 -7.12 -15.79
C ILE A 307 -1.61 -6.89 -16.68
N PRO A 308 -1.67 -6.05 -17.73
CA PRO A 308 -0.52 -5.84 -18.61
C PRO A 308 0.66 -5.22 -17.86
N LEU A 309 0.41 -4.36 -16.85
CA LEU A 309 1.47 -3.77 -16.04
C LEU A 309 2.19 -4.81 -15.18
N THR A 310 1.43 -5.73 -14.60
CA THR A 310 1.98 -6.85 -13.81
C THR A 310 2.80 -7.79 -14.69
N PHE A 311 2.28 -8.13 -15.88
CA PHE A 311 3.01 -8.91 -16.87
C PHE A 311 4.32 -8.25 -17.27
N SER A 312 4.29 -6.96 -17.61
CA SER A 312 5.49 -6.18 -17.95
C SER A 312 6.50 -6.15 -16.80
N ALA A 313 6.06 -5.97 -15.54
CA ALA A 313 6.95 -6.05 -14.38
C ALA A 313 7.64 -7.42 -14.27
N GLY A 314 6.91 -8.52 -14.49
CA GLY A 314 7.45 -9.88 -14.48
C GLY A 314 8.46 -10.13 -15.61
N VAL A 315 8.15 -9.69 -16.84
CA VAL A 315 9.08 -9.78 -17.98
C VAL A 315 10.35 -8.97 -17.73
N LEU A 316 10.25 -7.78 -17.15
CA LEU A 316 11.41 -6.97 -16.82
C LEU A 316 12.30 -7.65 -15.77
N LEU A 317 11.75 -8.39 -14.81
CA LEU A 317 12.57 -9.18 -13.88
C LEU A 317 13.43 -10.23 -14.61
N TYR A 318 12.97 -10.82 -15.72
CA TYR A 318 13.80 -11.70 -16.55
C TYR A 318 15.02 -10.97 -17.14
N LEU A 319 14.85 -9.70 -17.51
CA LEU A 319 15.94 -8.92 -18.09
C LEU A 319 17.03 -8.61 -17.07
N TRP A 320 16.71 -8.60 -15.76
CA TRP A 320 17.69 -8.28 -14.70
C TRP A 320 18.92 -9.19 -14.76
N LYS A 321 18.74 -10.48 -15.05
CA LYS A 321 19.86 -11.44 -15.19
C LYS A 321 20.95 -10.98 -16.16
N TYR A 322 20.57 -10.30 -17.24
CA TYR A 322 21.47 -9.94 -18.34
C TYR A 322 22.16 -8.58 -18.14
N ILE A 323 21.91 -7.90 -17.02
CA ILE A 323 22.45 -6.57 -16.77
C ILE A 323 23.84 -6.69 -16.17
N THR A 324 24.84 -6.22 -16.93
CA THR A 324 26.25 -6.24 -16.54
C THR A 324 26.88 -4.85 -16.38
N SER A 325 26.13 -3.78 -16.67
CA SER A 325 26.62 -2.40 -16.59
C SER A 325 25.74 -1.51 -15.70
N TYR A 326 26.35 -0.49 -15.09
CA TYR A 326 25.63 0.48 -14.26
C TYR A 326 24.55 1.23 -15.05
N ASN A 327 24.87 1.72 -16.25
CA ASN A 327 23.92 2.46 -17.08
C ASN A 327 22.75 1.58 -17.53
N GLY A 328 23.02 0.31 -17.89
CA GLY A 328 21.98 -0.67 -18.19
C GLY A 328 21.08 -0.94 -16.98
N PHE A 329 21.68 -1.02 -15.78
CA PHE A 329 20.93 -1.21 -14.55
C PHE A 329 20.06 -0.02 -14.17
N LEU A 330 20.58 1.19 -14.34
CA LEU A 330 19.80 2.41 -14.13
C LEU A 330 18.61 2.51 -15.09
N ALA A 331 18.83 2.22 -16.38
CA ALA A 331 17.76 2.19 -17.36
C ALA A 331 16.69 1.15 -17.00
N TRP A 332 17.11 -0.05 -16.59
CA TRP A 332 16.21 -1.09 -16.12
C TRP A 332 15.41 -0.67 -14.88
N ILE A 333 16.06 -0.06 -13.88
CA ILE A 333 15.40 0.45 -12.67
C ILE A 333 14.30 1.46 -13.02
N ILE A 334 14.56 2.37 -13.97
CA ILE A 334 13.57 3.36 -14.39
C ILE A 334 12.36 2.64 -15.00
N VAL A 335 12.58 1.74 -15.95
CA VAL A 335 11.49 1.04 -16.64
C VAL A 335 10.74 0.13 -15.67
N TYR A 336 11.43 -0.75 -14.95
CA TYR A 336 10.84 -1.65 -13.96
C TYR A 336 10.14 -0.89 -12.84
N GLY A 337 10.75 0.17 -12.32
CA GLY A 337 10.19 1.02 -11.27
C GLY A 337 8.84 1.59 -11.68
N PHE A 338 8.68 2.06 -12.91
CA PHE A 338 7.39 2.54 -13.40
C PHE A 338 6.29 1.47 -13.25
N PHE A 339 6.53 0.26 -13.79
CA PHE A 339 5.55 -0.84 -13.74
C PHE A 339 5.31 -1.35 -12.31
N ALA A 340 6.36 -1.52 -11.51
CA ALA A 340 6.24 -2.02 -10.15
C ALA A 340 5.46 -1.04 -9.24
N ASN A 341 5.68 0.27 -9.40
CA ASN A 341 4.90 1.27 -8.68
C ASN A 341 3.44 1.33 -9.18
N ALA A 342 3.21 1.08 -10.47
CA ALA A 342 1.87 0.99 -11.03
C ALA A 342 1.05 -0.16 -10.45
N VAL A 343 1.66 -1.34 -10.33
CA VAL A 343 1.03 -2.52 -9.71
C VAL A 343 0.64 -2.23 -8.26
N GLN A 344 1.55 -1.63 -7.48
CA GLN A 344 1.30 -1.25 -6.09
C GLN A 344 0.18 -0.21 -5.94
N SER A 345 0.04 0.73 -6.89
CA SER A 345 -1.00 1.75 -6.84
C SER A 345 -2.38 1.21 -7.23
N LEU A 346 -2.43 0.34 -8.23
CA LEU A 346 -3.69 -0.05 -8.87
C LEU A 346 -4.39 -1.21 -8.19
N PHE A 347 -3.68 -2.10 -7.48
CA PHE A 347 -4.32 -3.31 -6.98
C PHE A 347 -5.52 -3.01 -6.07
N VAL A 348 -5.40 -2.03 -5.16
CA VAL A 348 -6.52 -1.61 -4.29
C VAL A 348 -7.72 -1.15 -5.13
N GLY A 349 -7.47 -0.39 -6.20
CA GLY A 349 -8.50 0.06 -7.13
C GLY A 349 -9.14 -1.09 -7.93
N SER A 350 -8.38 -2.12 -8.28
CA SER A 350 -8.86 -3.29 -9.02
C SER A 350 -9.86 -4.13 -8.22
N VAL A 351 -9.78 -4.15 -6.88
CA VAL A 351 -10.81 -4.74 -6.02
C VAL A 351 -12.17 -4.07 -6.25
N GLY A 352 -12.16 -2.76 -6.51
CA GLY A 352 -13.37 -2.01 -6.82
C GLY A 352 -14.06 -2.47 -8.10
N SER A 353 -13.29 -2.88 -9.11
CA SER A 353 -13.84 -3.43 -10.36
C SER A 353 -14.47 -4.82 -10.19
N LEU A 354 -14.20 -5.52 -9.07
CA LEU A 354 -14.73 -6.83 -8.74
C LEU A 354 -15.83 -6.78 -7.67
N THR A 355 -16.16 -5.59 -7.16
CA THR A 355 -17.11 -5.43 -6.06
C THR A 355 -18.38 -4.73 -6.57
N LYS A 356 -19.47 -5.50 -6.68
CA LYS A 356 -20.77 -4.99 -7.16
C LYS A 356 -21.48 -4.13 -6.13
N ASP A 357 -21.38 -4.49 -4.85
CA ASP A 357 -22.02 -3.76 -3.75
C ASP A 357 -21.01 -2.79 -3.09
N PRO A 358 -21.20 -1.46 -3.22
CA PRO A 358 -20.33 -0.46 -2.60
C PRO A 358 -20.21 -0.58 -1.08
N GLN A 359 -21.21 -1.15 -0.39
CA GLN A 359 -21.17 -1.33 1.07
C GLN A 359 -20.16 -2.41 1.48
N LYS A 360 -19.91 -3.38 0.60
CA LYS A 360 -18.96 -4.49 0.81
C LYS A 360 -17.53 -4.14 0.38
N MET A 361 -17.30 -2.96 -0.20
CA MET A 361 -15.98 -2.51 -0.67
C MET A 361 -14.91 -2.55 0.43
N GLY A 362 -15.23 -2.00 1.61
CA GLY A 362 -14.28 -1.93 2.72
C GLY A 362 -13.84 -3.30 3.22
N VAL A 363 -14.80 -4.24 3.40
CA VAL A 363 -14.49 -5.62 3.85
C VAL A 363 -13.66 -6.37 2.81
N ARG A 364 -13.99 -6.26 1.52
CA ARG A 364 -13.26 -6.94 0.44
C ARG A 364 -11.85 -6.40 0.27
N VAL A 365 -11.64 -5.10 0.36
CA VAL A 365 -10.29 -4.50 0.35
C VAL A 365 -9.48 -4.96 1.56
N GLY A 366 -10.07 -4.95 2.75
CA GLY A 366 -9.43 -5.43 3.97
C GLY A 366 -9.03 -6.91 3.91
N MET A 367 -9.90 -7.78 3.38
CA MET A 367 -9.54 -9.20 3.19
C MET A 367 -8.37 -9.38 2.22
N ILE A 368 -8.30 -8.60 1.14
CA ILE A 368 -7.14 -8.61 0.23
C ILE A 368 -5.88 -8.13 0.95
N PHE A 369 -5.94 -7.04 1.72
CA PHE A 369 -4.80 -6.56 2.53
C PHE A 369 -4.29 -7.63 3.50
N SER A 370 -5.18 -8.33 4.21
CA SER A 370 -4.79 -9.42 5.10
C SER A 370 -4.16 -10.61 4.36
N ILE A 371 -4.55 -10.90 3.13
CA ILE A 371 -3.97 -11.99 2.33
C ILE A 371 -2.57 -11.58 1.82
N ILE A 372 -2.46 -10.40 1.21
CA ILE A 372 -1.19 -9.95 0.62
C ILE A 372 -0.13 -9.61 1.67
N SER A 373 -0.52 -9.31 2.90
CA SER A 373 0.43 -9.02 3.98
C SER A 373 1.41 -10.18 4.16
N PHE A 374 0.95 -11.44 4.07
CA PHE A 374 1.79 -12.63 4.16
C PHE A 374 2.72 -12.82 2.96
N ALA A 375 2.28 -12.43 1.75
CA ALA A 375 3.16 -12.39 0.59
C ALA A 375 4.29 -11.37 0.83
N CYS A 376 3.95 -10.17 1.29
CA CYS A 376 4.94 -9.13 1.56
C CYS A 376 5.88 -9.49 2.72
N LEU A 377 5.38 -10.23 3.72
CA LEU A 377 6.16 -10.71 4.87
C LEU A 377 7.24 -11.71 4.45
N THR A 378 6.88 -12.67 3.60
CA THR A 378 7.73 -13.83 3.30
C THR A 378 8.56 -13.66 2.03
N GLY A 379 8.11 -12.84 1.07
CA GLY A 379 8.79 -12.65 -0.22
C GLY A 379 10.25 -12.20 -0.09
N PRO A 380 10.54 -11.07 0.57
CA PRO A 380 11.92 -10.59 0.71
C PRO A 380 12.85 -11.53 1.51
N PRO A 381 12.42 -12.17 2.62
CA PRO A 381 13.21 -13.21 3.29
C PRO A 381 13.49 -14.46 2.46
N ILE A 382 12.48 -14.96 1.71
CA ILE A 382 12.69 -16.08 0.79
C ILE A 382 13.72 -15.70 -0.26
N ALA A 383 13.59 -14.51 -0.87
CA ALA A 383 14.57 -14.02 -1.82
C ALA A 383 15.97 -13.90 -1.21
N GLY A 384 16.08 -13.39 0.03
CA GLY A 384 17.35 -13.30 0.76
C GLY A 384 18.00 -14.66 0.97
N ALA A 385 17.22 -15.63 1.43
CA ALA A 385 17.68 -17.01 1.62
C ALA A 385 18.14 -17.64 0.30
N LEU A 386 17.44 -17.37 -0.81
CA LEU A 386 17.84 -17.84 -2.14
C LEU A 386 19.15 -17.21 -2.62
N ILE A 387 19.40 -15.94 -2.33
CA ILE A 387 20.69 -15.29 -2.64
C ILE A 387 21.81 -15.92 -1.80
N ASP A 388 21.55 -16.16 -0.51
CA ASP A 388 22.53 -16.76 0.38
C ASP A 388 22.86 -18.21 -0.03
N LEU A 389 21.85 -18.97 -0.50
CA LEU A 389 22.03 -20.31 -1.08
C LEU A 389 22.84 -20.30 -2.39
N ASP A 390 22.66 -19.27 -3.22
CA ASP A 390 23.40 -19.05 -4.47
C ASP A 390 24.77 -18.36 -4.23
N LYS A 391 25.27 -18.41 -2.98
CA LYS A 391 26.57 -17.85 -2.56
C LYS A 391 26.74 -16.37 -2.87
N GLY A 392 25.66 -15.59 -2.77
CA GLY A 392 25.66 -14.15 -3.04
C GLY A 392 25.26 -13.78 -4.47
N ASN A 393 25.05 -14.75 -5.36
CA ASN A 393 24.46 -14.51 -6.67
C ASN A 393 22.94 -14.37 -6.56
N PHE A 394 22.33 -13.71 -7.54
CA PHE A 394 20.91 -13.34 -7.48
C PHE A 394 20.02 -14.25 -8.33
N LEU A 395 20.55 -15.28 -8.98
CA LEU A 395 19.83 -16.03 -10.00
C LEU A 395 18.62 -16.75 -9.39
N TYR A 396 18.79 -17.40 -8.24
CA TYR A 396 17.69 -18.13 -7.60
C TYR A 396 16.57 -17.19 -7.13
N ALA A 397 16.94 -16.04 -6.55
CA ALA A 397 15.97 -15.03 -6.14
C ALA A 397 15.27 -14.36 -7.33
N GLN A 398 16.00 -14.13 -8.43
CA GLN A 398 15.43 -13.64 -9.69
C GLN A 398 14.40 -14.64 -10.23
N ILE A 399 14.74 -15.93 -10.34
CA ILE A 399 13.80 -16.97 -10.80
C ILE A 399 12.54 -16.97 -9.93
N PHE A 400 12.70 -16.94 -8.61
CA PHE A 400 11.57 -16.85 -7.68
C PHE A 400 10.69 -15.63 -7.93
N GLY A 401 11.28 -14.43 -8.01
CA GLY A 401 10.53 -13.19 -8.24
C GLY A 401 9.80 -13.20 -9.58
N ILE A 402 10.48 -13.65 -10.63
CA ILE A 402 9.94 -13.76 -11.99
C ILE A 402 8.75 -14.72 -12.04
N THR A 403 8.95 -15.97 -11.58
CA THR A 403 7.91 -16.99 -11.62
C THR A 403 6.70 -16.55 -10.82
N SER A 404 6.90 -15.94 -9.65
CA SER A 404 5.81 -15.43 -8.82
C SER A 404 5.00 -14.35 -9.53
N VAL A 405 5.64 -13.34 -10.12
CA VAL A 405 4.96 -12.22 -10.79
C VAL A 405 4.27 -12.66 -12.07
N VAL A 406 4.90 -13.51 -12.89
CA VAL A 406 4.32 -14.01 -14.15
C VAL A 406 3.14 -14.94 -13.88
N CYS A 407 3.26 -15.87 -12.92
CA CYS A 407 2.14 -16.69 -12.50
C CYS A 407 1.01 -15.84 -11.92
N GLY A 408 1.33 -14.84 -11.10
CA GLY A 408 0.36 -13.87 -10.60
C GLY A 408 -0.41 -13.18 -11.72
N SER A 409 0.29 -12.67 -12.74
CA SER A 409 -0.33 -12.07 -13.92
C SER A 409 -1.23 -13.04 -14.69
N ALA A 410 -0.81 -14.30 -14.86
CA ALA A 410 -1.63 -15.31 -15.55
C ALA A 410 -2.93 -15.61 -14.79
N VAL A 411 -2.87 -15.68 -13.45
CA VAL A 411 -4.06 -15.85 -12.60
C VAL A 411 -4.95 -14.60 -12.65
N LEU A 412 -4.38 -13.39 -12.71
CA LEU A 412 -5.17 -12.16 -12.89
C LEU A 412 -5.90 -12.13 -14.24
N VAL A 413 -5.31 -12.67 -15.31
CA VAL A 413 -6.02 -12.88 -16.60
C VAL A 413 -7.21 -13.81 -16.41
N ALA A 414 -7.03 -14.93 -15.68
CA ALA A 414 -8.13 -15.84 -15.38
C ALA A 414 -9.25 -15.15 -14.57
N ALA A 415 -8.89 -14.29 -13.61
CA ALA A 415 -9.86 -13.49 -12.85
C ALA A 415 -10.67 -12.54 -13.76
N ALA A 416 -10.01 -11.87 -14.70
CA ALA A 416 -10.66 -10.98 -15.68
C ALA A 416 -11.56 -11.73 -16.68
N ILE A 417 -11.19 -12.96 -17.07
CA ILE A 417 -12.05 -13.80 -17.91
C ILE A 417 -13.28 -14.25 -17.11
N ALA A 418 -13.07 -14.69 -15.86
CA ALA A 418 -14.15 -15.12 -14.98
C ALA A 418 -15.13 -13.98 -14.67
N SER A 419 -14.67 -12.72 -14.56
CA SER A 419 -15.56 -11.58 -14.28
C SER A 419 -16.48 -11.20 -15.44
N LYS A 420 -16.24 -11.72 -16.65
CA LYS A 420 -17.08 -11.49 -17.84
C LYS A 420 -18.20 -12.53 -17.99
N ARG A 421 -18.09 -13.65 -17.28
CA ARG A 421 -19.13 -14.69 -17.20
C ARG A 421 -20.08 -14.34 -16.07
#